data_AF-A0A531LJJ3-F1
#
_entry.id   AF-A0A531LJJ3-F1
#
_cell.length_a   1.000
_cell.length_b   1.000
_cell.length_c   1.000
_cell.angle_alpha   90.00
_cell.angle_beta   90.00
_cell.angle_gamma   90.00
#
_symmetry.space_group_name_H-M   'P 1'
#
loop_
_entity.id
_entity.type
_entity.pdbx_description
1 polymer ?
#
loop_
_entity_poly.entity_id
_entity_poly.type
_entity_poly.pdbx_seq_one_letter_code
_entity_poly.pdbx_strand_id
1 'polypeptide(L)' 'EIQTLIRRMPVPESVVEAILKLVRSARPGQGHAETDKLVAWGPGPRASQALMLCTRARALYDGRLAPSVDDVR' A
#
# COMPACT_ATOMS: atom_id res chain seq x y z
N GLU A 1 20.71 -8.94 2.77
CA GLU A 1 21.15 -7.57 2.38
C GLU A 1 20.06 -6.78 1.63
N ILE A 2 19.53 -7.29 0.51
CA ILE A 2 18.47 -6.61 -0.27
C ILE A 2 17.24 -6.27 0.58
N GLN A 3 16.81 -7.18 1.45
CA GLN A 3 15.68 -6.94 2.35
C GLN A 3 15.87 -5.74 3.31
N THR A 4 17.11 -5.45 3.70
CA THR A 4 17.44 -4.28 4.53
C THR A 4 17.39 -3.00 3.69
N LEU A 5 17.88 -3.06 2.46
CA LEU A 5 17.82 -1.96 1.51
C LEU A 5 16.37 -1.55 1.23
N ILE A 6 15.49 -2.51 0.93
CA ILE A 6 14.06 -2.26 0.71
C ILE A 6 13.46 -1.53 1.91
N ARG A 7 13.71 -1.97 3.14
CA ARG A 7 13.14 -1.35 4.35
C ARG A 7 13.63 0.09 4.60
N ARG A 8 14.80 0.45 4.10
CA ARG A 8 15.41 1.78 4.23
C ARG A 8 15.06 2.72 3.07
N MET A 9 14.48 2.21 1.99
CA MET A 9 14.13 3.01 0.81
C MET A 9 13.16 4.14 1.20
N PRO A 10 13.46 5.41 0.84
CA PRO A 10 12.56 6.52 1.10
C PRO A 10 11.28 6.34 0.29
N VAL A 11 10.17 6.84 0.83
CA VAL A 11 8.85 6.72 0.19
C VAL A 11 8.20 8.09 0.17
N PRO A 12 7.80 8.60 -1.01
CA PRO A 12 7.06 9.85 -1.11
C PRO A 12 5.72 9.78 -0.38
N GLU A 13 5.29 10.90 0.20
CA GLU A 13 4.01 11.00 0.92
C GLU A 13 2.82 10.61 0.04
N SER A 14 2.85 10.95 -1.25
CA SER A 14 1.82 10.56 -2.21
C SER A 14 1.64 9.04 -2.33
N VAL A 15 2.71 8.25 -2.18
CA VAL A 15 2.65 6.78 -2.19
C VAL A 15 2.06 6.27 -0.88
N VAL A 16 2.42 6.88 0.25
CA VAL A 16 1.83 6.57 1.56
C VAL A 16 0.32 6.78 1.53
N GLU A 17 -0.12 7.95 1.06
CA GLU A 17 -1.54 8.30 0.95
C GLU A 17 -2.30 7.39 -0.02
N ALA A 18 -1.69 7.02 -1.15
CA ALA A 18 -2.27 6.06 -2.08
C ALA A 18 -2.50 4.69 -1.43
N ILE A 19 -1.53 4.18 -0.66
CA ILE A 19 -1.66 2.91 0.07
C ILE A 19 -2.77 3.00 1.12
N LEU A 20 -2.82 4.10 1.88
CA LEU A 20 -3.84 4.29 2.91
C LEU A 20 -5.23 4.39 2.31
N LYS A 21 -5.39 5.12 1.20
CA LYS A 21 -6.66 5.26 0.48
C LYS A 21 -7.15 3.90 -0.01
N LEU A 22 -6.30 3.10 -0.64
CA LEU A 22 -6.62 1.76 -1.13
C LEU A 22 -7.03 0.81 0.02
N VAL A 23 -6.25 0.79 1.10
CA VAL A 23 -6.56 -0.09 2.24
C VAL A 23 -7.86 0.33 2.92
N ARG A 24 -8.16 1.63 3.03
CA ARG A 24 -9.41 2.12 3.61
C ARG A 24 -10.62 1.84 2.72
N SER A 25 -10.50 1.95 1.39
CA SER A 25 -11.63 1.68 0.48
C SER A 25 -12.09 0.22 0.52
N ALA A 26 -11.22 -0.70 0.95
CA ALA A 26 -11.55 -2.11 1.14
C ALA A 26 -12.15 -2.43 2.52
N ARG A 27 -12.51 -1.42 3.34
CA ARG A 27 -13.17 -1.62 4.64
C ARG A 27 -14.66 -1.29 4.57
N PRO A 28 -15.51 -2.09 5.22
CA PRO A 28 -16.89 -1.69 5.44
C PRO A 28 -16.98 -0.46 6.37
N GLY A 29 -18.04 0.32 6.22
CA GLY A 29 -18.30 1.55 6.97
C GLY A 29 -17.57 2.79 6.43
N GLN A 30 -17.05 2.74 5.19
CA GLN A 30 -16.29 3.82 4.56
C GLN A 30 -17.01 4.45 3.36
N GLY A 31 -18.34 4.31 3.29
CA GLY A 31 -19.18 5.00 2.30
C GLY A 31 -19.35 4.28 0.97
N HIS A 32 -18.96 3.01 0.87
CA HIS A 32 -19.19 2.17 -0.31
C HIS A 32 -20.28 1.14 -0.01
N ALA A 33 -21.51 1.40 -0.49
CA ALA A 33 -22.68 0.58 -0.20
C ALA A 33 -22.51 -0.92 -0.54
N GLU A 34 -21.81 -1.24 -1.64
CA GLU A 34 -21.55 -2.63 -2.01
C GLU A 34 -20.50 -3.28 -1.10
N THR A 35 -19.44 -2.55 -0.73
CA THR A 35 -18.46 -3.01 0.26
C THR A 35 -19.14 -3.26 1.61
N ASP A 36 -20.01 -2.37 2.06
CA ASP A 36 -20.71 -2.47 3.34
C ASP A 36 -21.67 -3.68 3.39
N LYS A 37 -22.27 -4.05 2.25
CA LYS A 37 -23.16 -5.22 2.13
C LYS A 37 -22.40 -6.54 2.00
N LEU A 38 -21.27 -6.54 1.29
CA LEU A 38 -20.61 -7.77 0.84
C LEU A 38 -19.34 -8.12 1.64
N VAL A 39 -18.79 -7.17 2.40
CA VAL A 39 -17.53 -7.33 3.12
C VAL A 39 -17.77 -7.24 4.62
N ALA A 40 -17.62 -8.35 5.33
CA ALA A 40 -17.80 -8.41 6.78
C ALA A 40 -16.61 -7.83 7.57
N TRP A 41 -15.40 -7.86 7.01
CA TRP A 41 -14.19 -7.28 7.62
C TRP A 41 -13.20 -6.85 6.53
N GLY A 42 -12.48 -5.75 6.78
CA GLY A 42 -11.52 -5.20 5.83
C GLY A 42 -10.06 -5.29 6.30
N PRO A 43 -9.11 -4.93 5.43
CA PRO A 43 -7.68 -5.03 5.72
C PRO A 43 -7.24 -4.06 6.83
N GLY A 44 -6.50 -4.59 7.82
CA GLY A 44 -5.97 -3.82 8.95
C GLY A 44 -4.66 -3.05 8.66
N PRO A 45 -4.05 -2.41 9.66
CA PRO A 45 -2.78 -1.67 9.50
C PRO A 45 -1.64 -2.50 8.90
N ARG A 46 -1.63 -3.82 9.13
CA ARG A 46 -0.67 -4.76 8.56
C ARG A 46 -0.72 -4.82 7.03
N ALA A 47 -1.89 -4.61 6.43
CA ALA A 47 -2.02 -4.56 4.97
C ALA A 47 -1.26 -3.34 4.39
N SER A 48 -1.39 -2.17 5.04
CA SER A 48 -0.63 -0.98 4.65
C SER A 48 0.87 -1.18 4.79
N GLN A 49 1.32 -1.84 5.86
CA GLN A 49 2.74 -2.18 6.07
C GLN A 49 3.26 -3.17 5.02
N ALA A 50 2.46 -4.18 4.67
CA ALA A 50 2.82 -5.15 3.63
C ALA A 50 2.92 -4.46 2.25
N LEU A 51 1.91 -3.66 1.89
CA LEU A 51 1.92 -2.88 0.64
C LEU A 51 3.11 -1.93 0.58
N MET A 52 3.46 -1.28 1.70
CA MET A 52 4.64 -0.43 1.79
C MET A 52 5.94 -1.17 1.46
N LEU A 53 6.09 -2.42 1.92
CA LEU A 53 7.26 -3.24 1.58
C LEU A 53 7.21 -3.68 0.11
N CYS A 54 6.04 -4.06 -0.40
CA CYS A 54 5.84 -4.49 -1.78
C CYS A 54 6.14 -3.38 -2.78
N THR A 55 5.68 -2.16 -2.54
CA THR A 55 5.91 -1.02 -3.45
C THR A 55 7.39 -0.65 -3.53
N ARG A 56 8.11 -0.65 -2.41
CA ARG A 56 9.57 -0.48 -2.37
C ARG A 56 10.30 -1.60 -3.11
N ALA A 57 9.86 -2.85 -2.92
CA ALA A 57 10.45 -3.98 -3.61
C ALA A 57 10.23 -3.89 -5.12
N ARG A 58 9.04 -3.48 -5.57
CA ARG A 58 8.70 -3.29 -6.97
C ARG A 58 9.52 -2.18 -7.60
N ALA A 59 9.64 -1.03 -6.93
CA ALA A 59 10.48 0.07 -7.38
C ALA A 59 11.95 -0.35 -7.55
N LEU A 60 12.49 -1.07 -6.56
CA LEU A 60 13.86 -1.58 -6.63
C LEU A 60 14.05 -2.58 -7.77
N TYR A 61 13.07 -3.46 -7.99
CA TYR A 61 13.08 -4.43 -9.10
C TYR A 61 13.12 -3.72 -10.47
N ASP A 62 12.42 -2.60 -10.60
CA ASP A 62 12.43 -1.75 -11.79
C ASP A 62 13.65 -0.80 -11.86
N GLY A 63 14.64 -0.94 -10.96
CA GLY A 63 15.85 -0.10 -10.92
C GLY A 63 15.63 1.32 -10.37
N ARG A 64 14.46 1.62 -9.79
CA ARG A 64 14.14 2.91 -9.19
C ARG A 64 14.52 2.94 -7.70
N LEU A 65 15.00 4.09 -7.24
CA LEU A 65 15.44 4.29 -5.85
C LEU A 65 14.34 4.85 -4.93
N ALA A 66 13.14 5.08 -5.47
CA ALA A 66 11.94 5.45 -4.74
C ALA A 66 10.71 4.91 -5.48
N PRO A 67 9.67 4.46 -4.75
CA PRO A 67 8.42 4.06 -5.36
C PRO A 67 7.61 5.27 -5.84
N SER A 68 6.67 4.99 -6.73
CA SER A 68 5.69 5.90 -7.28
C SER A 68 4.27 5.40 -6.99
N VAL A 69 3.25 6.22 -7.27
CA VAL A 69 1.85 5.82 -7.08
C VAL A 69 1.47 4.64 -7.98
N ASP A 70 2.15 4.46 -9.12
CA ASP A 70 1.91 3.32 -10.01
C ASP A 70 2.29 1.98 -9.36
N ASP A 71 3.16 1.97 -8.35
CA ASP A 71 3.53 0.77 -7.58
C ASP A 71 2.42 0.31 -6.62
N VAL A 72 1.38 1.12 -6.40
CA VAL A 72 0.27 0.87 -5.47
C VAL A 72 -0.95 0.27 -6.19
N ARG A 73 -0.98 0.31 -7.52
CA ARG A 73 -2.10 -0.18 -8.34
C ARG A 73 -2.29 -1.69 -8.25
#